data_AF-A0A661BHT8-F1
#
_entry.id   AF-A0A661BHT8-F1
#
_cell.length_a   1.000
_cell.length_b   1.000
_cell.length_c   1.000
_cell.angle_alpha   90.00
_cell.angle_beta   90.00
_cell.angle_gamma   90.00
#
_symmetry.space_group_name_H-M   'P 1'
#
loop_
_entity.id
_entity.type
_entity.pdbx_description
1 polymer ?
#
loop_
_entity_poly.entity_id
_entity_poly.type
_entity_poly.pdbx_seq_one_letter_code
_entity_poly.pdbx_strand_id
1 'polypeptide(L)'
;MELRIDRELCTGCGLCVDACLYNALEIKEGIAVVDESCTFCGACVDVCPPGAITLEKPEKTQTGLEQYKGVMVIAELEKDGIAPVTFELLGKGRELADTLGVELSCALVGYRTEQFADELIFYGADKVYLVDDERLVDADDRRFAAALFDVARRAMPEIILAGATSWGRSVVPRLAVKLETGLTADCTGLEIDIDKRLLLQTRPAFGGNIMATIICPNSRPQMATVRHKVMKPIGRDTSRRGEIIKVDIEKLPENRVHIIREIEELDEVLNIADADKVVSGGRGVGSKENFRLIFEFAESIGAA
;
A
#
# COMPACT_ATOMS: atom_id res chain seq x y z
N MET A 1 -5.58 -19.28 12.31
CA MET A 1 -5.10 -19.22 13.70
C MET A 1 -5.85 -20.30 14.43
N GLU A 2 -5.16 -21.07 15.25
CA GLU A 2 -5.78 -22.12 16.05
C GLU A 2 -5.33 -21.97 17.49
N LEU A 3 -6.27 -22.10 18.42
CA LEU A 3 -6.01 -22.05 19.85
C LEU A 3 -6.11 -23.48 20.36
N ARG A 4 -4.93 -24.07 20.61
CA ARG A 4 -4.80 -25.46 21.03
C ARG A 4 -4.70 -25.53 22.54
N ILE A 5 -5.53 -26.37 23.14
CA ILE A 5 -5.53 -26.61 24.58
C ILE A 5 -5.04 -28.03 24.83
N ASP A 6 -3.92 -28.15 25.51
CA ASP A 6 -3.37 -29.44 25.95
C ASP A 6 -4.17 -29.95 27.15
N ARG A 7 -4.84 -31.09 26.95
CA ARG A 7 -5.71 -31.71 27.95
C ARG A 7 -4.93 -32.33 29.12
N GLU A 8 -3.66 -32.66 28.93
CA GLU A 8 -2.82 -33.29 29.97
C GLU A 8 -2.22 -32.24 30.90
N LEU A 9 -1.93 -31.05 30.38
CA LEU A 9 -1.37 -29.93 31.15
C LEU A 9 -2.44 -29.00 31.75
N CYS A 10 -3.68 -29.06 31.27
CA CYS A 10 -4.75 -28.20 31.75
C CYS A 10 -5.19 -28.59 33.16
N THR A 11 -5.09 -27.65 34.11
CA THR A 11 -5.50 -27.84 35.51
C THR A 11 -6.92 -27.39 35.82
N GLY A 12 -7.66 -26.87 34.82
CA GLY A 12 -9.04 -26.40 35.02
C GLY A 12 -9.18 -25.16 35.91
N CYS A 13 -8.10 -24.40 36.14
CA CYS A 13 -8.07 -23.30 37.11
C CYS A 13 -8.96 -22.07 36.80
N GLY A 14 -9.52 -21.96 35.58
CA GLY A 14 -10.46 -20.89 35.21
C GLY A 14 -9.83 -19.54 34.83
N LEU A 15 -8.54 -19.30 35.09
CA LEU A 15 -7.87 -18.02 34.80
C LEU A 15 -7.98 -17.58 33.33
N CYS A 16 -8.01 -18.52 32.40
CA CYS A 16 -8.18 -18.25 30.98
C CYS A 16 -9.59 -17.76 30.60
N VAL A 17 -10.61 -18.13 31.38
CA VAL A 17 -11.99 -17.67 31.22
C VAL A 17 -12.09 -16.22 31.67
N ASP A 18 -11.54 -15.88 32.84
CA ASP A 18 -11.55 -14.52 33.40
C ASP A 18 -10.79 -13.52 32.52
N ALA A 19 -9.70 -13.97 31.87
CA ALA A 19 -8.93 -13.15 30.95
C ALA A 19 -9.61 -12.96 29.57
N CYS A 20 -10.65 -13.73 29.26
CA CYS A 20 -11.28 -13.69 27.94
C CYS A 20 -12.33 -12.57 27.86
N LEU A 21 -11.95 -11.44 27.25
CA LEU A 21 -12.87 -10.31 27.00
C LEU A 21 -14.05 -10.64 26.08
N TYR A 22 -13.99 -11.78 25.39
CA TYR A 22 -14.99 -12.23 24.44
C TYR A 22 -15.84 -13.40 24.97
N ASN A 23 -15.63 -13.82 26.23
CA ASN A 23 -16.27 -14.99 26.84
C ASN A 23 -16.18 -16.27 26.00
N ALA A 24 -15.11 -16.40 25.24
CA ALA A 24 -14.90 -17.47 24.26
C ALA A 24 -14.35 -18.77 24.87
N LEU A 25 -14.12 -18.80 26.19
CA LEU A 25 -13.52 -19.92 26.91
C LEU A 25 -14.44 -20.33 28.05
N GLU A 26 -14.67 -21.62 28.18
CA GLU A 26 -15.48 -22.21 29.25
C GLU A 26 -14.78 -23.45 29.81
N ILE A 27 -14.89 -23.71 31.11
CA ILE A 27 -14.38 -24.95 31.70
C ILE A 27 -15.46 -26.03 31.61
N LYS A 28 -15.23 -27.06 30.80
CA LYS A 28 -16.09 -28.26 30.72
C LYS A 28 -15.29 -29.48 31.16
N GLU A 29 -15.89 -30.27 32.06
CA GLU A 29 -15.28 -31.51 32.56
C GLU A 29 -13.86 -31.32 33.16
N GLY A 30 -13.61 -30.14 33.75
CA GLY A 30 -12.32 -29.80 34.35
C GLY A 30 -11.25 -29.32 33.36
N ILE A 31 -11.59 -29.15 32.08
CA ILE A 31 -10.68 -28.69 31.02
C ILE A 31 -11.25 -27.42 30.36
N ALA A 32 -10.37 -26.50 29.97
CA ALA A 32 -10.77 -25.34 29.18
C ALA A 32 -11.17 -25.76 27.76
N VAL A 33 -12.31 -25.26 27.29
CA VAL A 33 -12.84 -25.47 25.95
C VAL A 33 -13.07 -24.10 25.32
N VAL A 34 -12.61 -23.94 24.08
CA VAL A 34 -12.76 -22.72 23.29
C VAL A 34 -13.97 -22.83 22.36
N ASP A 35 -14.72 -21.74 22.20
CA ASP A 35 -15.86 -21.63 21.30
C ASP A 35 -15.51 -20.93 19.97
N GLU A 36 -16.50 -20.78 19.10
CA GLU A 36 -16.36 -20.07 17.81
C GLU A 36 -16.26 -18.54 17.95
N SER A 37 -16.54 -17.98 19.14
CA SER A 37 -16.46 -16.54 19.45
C SER A 37 -15.01 -16.08 19.66
N CYS A 38 -14.05 -17.00 19.66
CA CYS A 38 -12.64 -16.71 19.87
C CYS A 38 -12.06 -15.82 18.76
N THR A 39 -11.50 -14.67 19.15
CA THR A 39 -10.83 -13.73 18.25
C THR A 39 -9.33 -13.98 18.11
N PHE A 40 -8.80 -15.03 18.74
CA PHE A 40 -7.37 -15.38 18.73
C PHE A 40 -6.45 -14.27 19.23
N CYS A 41 -6.91 -13.45 20.20
CA CYS A 41 -6.16 -12.32 20.75
C CYS A 41 -4.92 -12.73 21.57
N GLY A 42 -4.86 -13.97 22.07
CA GLY A 42 -3.73 -14.51 22.81
C GLY A 42 -3.73 -14.27 24.32
N ALA A 43 -4.67 -13.49 24.87
CA ALA A 43 -4.72 -13.16 26.30
C ALA A 43 -4.73 -14.40 27.23
N CYS A 44 -5.37 -15.49 26.80
CA CYS A 44 -5.43 -16.75 27.53
C CYS A 44 -4.09 -17.50 27.62
N VAL A 45 -3.18 -17.27 26.66
CA VAL A 45 -1.84 -17.90 26.65
C VAL A 45 -0.99 -17.31 27.77
N ASP A 46 -1.02 -15.98 27.91
CA ASP A 46 -0.20 -15.25 28.88
C ASP A 46 -0.58 -15.54 30.33
N VAL A 47 -1.85 -15.85 30.58
CA VAL A 47 -2.36 -16.11 31.94
C VAL A 47 -2.33 -17.58 32.34
N CYS A 48 -1.99 -18.51 31.45
CA CYS A 48 -2.05 -19.95 31.72
C CYS A 48 -0.79 -20.41 32.49
N PRO A 49 -0.87 -20.70 33.81
CA PRO A 49 0.32 -21.06 34.58
C PRO A 49 1.01 -22.36 34.12
N PRO A 50 0.28 -23.44 33.76
CA PRO A 50 0.92 -24.66 33.26
C PRO A 50 1.32 -24.58 31.77
N GLY A 51 1.04 -23.47 31.08
CA GLY A 51 1.30 -23.34 29.64
C GLY A 51 0.44 -24.26 28.77
N ALA A 52 -0.70 -24.72 29.27
CA ALA A 52 -1.59 -25.65 28.57
C ALA A 52 -2.29 -25.04 27.34
N ILE A 53 -2.27 -23.71 27.17
CA ILE A 53 -2.91 -23.02 26.06
C ILE A 53 -1.83 -22.51 25.11
N THR A 54 -1.83 -23.00 23.87
CA THR A 54 -0.92 -22.57 22.81
C THR A 54 -1.71 -21.92 21.70
N LEU A 55 -1.33 -20.70 21.31
CA LEU A 55 -1.87 -20.05 20.12
C LEU A 55 -0.95 -20.36 18.94
N GLU A 56 -1.35 -21.32 18.12
CA GLU A 56 -0.66 -21.60 16.86
C GLU A 56 -1.08 -20.54 15.84
N LYS A 57 -0.19 -19.57 15.61
CA LYS A 57 -0.23 -18.74 14.41
C LYS A 57 0.38 -19.59 13.30
N PRO A 58 -0.39 -20.08 12.32
CA PRO A 58 0.24 -20.67 11.15
C PRO A 58 1.09 -19.59 10.52
N GLU A 59 2.41 -19.74 10.58
CA GLU A 59 3.31 -18.98 9.71
C GLU A 59 2.97 -19.43 8.30
N LYS A 60 2.06 -18.69 7.64
CA LYS A 60 1.81 -18.84 6.21
C LYS A 60 3.08 -18.41 5.49
N THR A 61 4.02 -19.34 5.38
CA THR A 61 5.15 -19.20 4.49
C THR A 61 4.61 -19.48 3.10
N GLN A 62 4.52 -18.46 2.26
CA GLN A 62 4.10 -18.67 0.88
C GLN A 62 5.10 -19.61 0.20
N THR A 63 4.60 -20.68 -0.41
CA THR A 63 5.42 -21.63 -1.17
C THR A 63 5.65 -21.11 -2.59
N GLY A 64 6.86 -21.25 -3.13
CA GLY A 64 7.17 -20.82 -4.50
C GLY A 64 7.65 -19.36 -4.64
N LEU A 65 8.27 -18.79 -3.60
CA LEU A 65 8.84 -17.43 -3.61
C LEU A 65 9.80 -17.18 -4.78
N GLU A 66 10.48 -18.22 -5.28
CA GLU A 66 11.45 -18.15 -6.39
C GLU A 66 10.83 -17.86 -7.76
N GLN A 67 9.51 -18.04 -7.90
CA GLN A 67 8.78 -17.77 -9.14
C GLN A 67 8.52 -16.28 -9.33
N TYR A 68 8.59 -15.49 -8.25
CA TYR A 68 8.35 -14.06 -8.30
C TYR A 68 9.60 -13.33 -8.78
N LYS A 69 9.48 -12.58 -9.88
CA LYS A 69 10.59 -11.82 -10.46
C LYS A 69 10.09 -10.48 -10.97
N GLY A 70 10.91 -9.46 -10.78
CA GLY A 70 10.63 -8.11 -11.27
C GLY A 70 10.14 -7.14 -10.19
N VAL A 71 10.27 -5.86 -10.49
CA VAL A 71 9.74 -4.76 -9.68
C VAL A 71 8.53 -4.22 -10.42
N MET A 72 7.41 -4.05 -9.73
CA MET A 72 6.19 -3.47 -10.30
C MET A 72 5.87 -2.14 -9.63
N VAL A 73 5.63 -1.10 -10.43
CA VAL A 73 5.13 0.19 -9.97
C VAL A 73 3.66 0.33 -10.37
N ILE A 74 2.79 0.67 -9.43
CA ILE A 74 1.40 1.00 -9.71
C ILE A 74 1.34 2.47 -10.14
N ALA A 75 0.90 2.71 -11.38
CA ALA A 75 0.68 4.05 -11.88
C ALA A 75 -0.64 4.60 -11.36
N GLU A 76 -0.58 5.83 -10.86
CA GLU A 76 -1.75 6.60 -10.45
C GLU A 76 -2.14 7.58 -11.56
N LEU A 77 -3.43 7.67 -11.82
CA LEU A 77 -4.02 8.58 -12.81
C LEU A 77 -4.76 9.71 -12.10
N GLU A 78 -4.51 10.92 -12.56
CA GLU A 78 -5.28 12.12 -12.25
C GLU A 78 -6.12 12.52 -13.48
N LYS A 79 -7.01 13.49 -13.32
CA LYS A 79 -8.02 13.87 -14.34
C LYS A 79 -7.44 14.17 -15.72
N ASP A 80 -6.27 14.81 -15.76
CA ASP A 80 -5.63 15.26 -16.99
C ASP A 80 -4.31 14.53 -17.32
N GLY A 81 -3.92 13.51 -16.55
CA GLY A 81 -2.64 12.83 -16.77
C GLY A 81 -2.20 11.84 -15.70
N ILE A 82 -0.92 11.47 -15.77
CA ILE A 82 -0.28 10.58 -14.79
C ILE A 82 0.12 11.41 -13.58
N ALA A 83 -0.22 10.95 -12.38
CA ALA A 83 0.15 11.63 -11.15
C ALA A 83 1.69 11.71 -11.04
N PRO A 84 2.28 12.86 -10.62
CA PRO A 84 3.73 13.03 -10.58
C PRO A 84 4.47 12.00 -9.71
N VAL A 85 3.80 11.48 -8.68
CA VAL A 85 4.31 10.41 -7.80
C VAL A 85 4.69 9.14 -8.59
N THR A 86 4.02 8.86 -9.70
CA THR A 86 4.32 7.70 -10.54
C THR A 86 5.71 7.82 -11.16
N PHE A 87 6.11 9.02 -11.61
CA PHE A 87 7.43 9.24 -12.20
C PHE A 87 8.55 9.13 -11.17
N GLU A 88 8.30 9.61 -9.95
CA GLU A 88 9.22 9.44 -8.81
C GLU A 88 9.43 7.95 -8.47
N LEU A 89 8.33 7.18 -8.48
CA LEU A 89 8.33 5.74 -8.22
C LEU A 89 9.01 4.95 -9.32
N LEU A 90 8.82 5.31 -10.59
CA LEU A 90 9.54 4.69 -11.70
C LEU A 90 11.04 4.92 -11.59
N GLY A 91 11.44 6.14 -11.18
CA GLY A 91 12.84 6.47 -10.92
C GLY A 91 13.46 5.55 -9.86
N LYS A 92 12.82 5.47 -8.69
CA LYS A 92 13.32 4.60 -7.62
C LYS A 92 13.19 3.10 -7.97
N GLY A 93 12.12 2.73 -8.65
CA GLY A 93 11.86 1.37 -9.11
C GLY A 93 12.94 0.88 -10.07
N ARG A 94 13.46 1.75 -10.95
CA ARG A 94 14.57 1.43 -11.86
C ARG A 94 15.87 1.17 -11.10
N GLU A 95 16.22 2.02 -10.12
CA GLU A 95 17.41 1.79 -9.27
C GLU A 95 17.34 0.43 -8.56
N LEU A 96 16.16 0.09 -8.02
CA LEU A 96 15.90 -1.18 -7.35
C LEU A 96 15.98 -2.36 -8.33
N ALA A 97 15.40 -2.21 -9.53
CA ALA A 97 15.43 -3.21 -10.58
C ALA A 97 16.85 -3.47 -11.10
N ASP A 98 17.65 -2.42 -11.30
CA ASP A 98 19.06 -2.51 -11.72
C ASP A 98 19.92 -3.21 -10.67
N THR A 99 19.69 -2.90 -9.39
CA THR A 99 20.40 -3.54 -8.27
C THR A 99 20.10 -5.04 -8.19
N LEU A 100 18.87 -5.44 -8.48
CA LEU A 100 18.43 -6.85 -8.50
C LEU A 100 18.71 -7.58 -9.83
N GLY A 101 19.06 -6.85 -10.88
CA GLY A 101 19.18 -7.37 -12.25
C GLY A 101 17.86 -7.89 -12.82
N VAL A 102 16.74 -7.25 -12.51
CA VAL A 102 15.39 -7.63 -12.96
C VAL A 102 14.73 -6.53 -13.80
N GLU A 103 13.63 -6.86 -14.46
CA GLU A 103 12.85 -5.93 -15.27
C GLU A 103 11.94 -5.06 -14.39
N LEU A 104 11.73 -3.81 -14.82
CA LEU A 104 10.75 -2.89 -14.23
C LEU A 104 9.43 -2.98 -14.99
N SER A 105 8.39 -3.43 -14.29
CA SER A 105 7.01 -3.44 -14.77
C SER A 105 6.24 -2.24 -14.21
N CYS A 106 5.27 -1.75 -14.96
CA CYS A 106 4.33 -0.73 -14.51
C CYS A 106 2.90 -1.22 -14.74
N ALA A 107 2.02 -1.08 -13.75
CA ALA A 107 0.62 -1.42 -13.87
C ALA A 107 -0.21 -0.14 -14.02
N LEU A 108 -0.86 0.01 -15.16
CA LEU A 108 -1.72 1.14 -15.49
C LEU A 108 -3.16 0.64 -15.62
N VAL A 109 -4.02 1.08 -14.71
CA VAL A 109 -5.42 0.64 -14.63
C VAL A 109 -6.34 1.85 -14.79
N GLY A 110 -7.20 1.83 -15.80
CA GLY A 110 -8.16 2.91 -16.03
C GLY A 110 -9.03 2.68 -17.26
N TYR A 111 -9.49 3.78 -17.85
CA TYR A 111 -10.26 3.77 -19.09
C TYR A 111 -9.66 4.77 -20.09
N ARG A 112 -9.43 4.35 -21.33
CA ARG A 112 -8.79 5.14 -22.40
C ARG A 112 -7.39 5.65 -22.04
N THR A 113 -6.59 4.81 -21.42
CA THR A 113 -5.27 5.17 -20.89
C THR A 113 -4.11 4.76 -21.80
N GLU A 114 -4.41 4.28 -23.02
CA GLU A 114 -3.41 3.84 -24.00
C GLU A 114 -2.34 4.90 -24.29
N GLN A 115 -2.72 6.18 -24.36
CA GLN A 115 -1.80 7.29 -24.63
C GLN A 115 -0.75 7.51 -23.51
N PHE A 116 -1.05 7.10 -22.29
CA PHE A 116 -0.17 7.26 -21.13
C PHE A 116 0.81 6.09 -20.99
N ALA A 117 0.54 4.95 -21.64
CA ALA A 117 1.41 3.79 -21.59
C ALA A 117 2.79 4.08 -22.21
N ASP A 118 2.83 4.80 -23.33
CA ASP A 118 4.07 5.21 -23.99
C ASP A 118 4.90 6.14 -23.11
N GLU A 119 4.24 7.03 -22.36
CA GLU A 119 4.92 7.94 -21.45
C GLU A 119 5.63 7.19 -20.32
N LEU A 120 4.97 6.20 -19.71
CA LEU A 120 5.56 5.36 -18.66
C LEU A 120 6.82 4.62 -19.12
N ILE A 121 6.87 4.20 -20.39
CA ILE A 121 8.05 3.56 -21.00
C ILE A 121 9.21 4.56 -21.07
N PHE A 122 8.94 5.80 -21.48
CA PHE A 122 9.98 6.83 -21.56
C PHE A 122 10.56 7.22 -20.20
N TYR A 123 9.81 7.02 -19.12
CA TYR A 123 10.27 7.22 -17.74
C TYR A 123 10.92 5.97 -17.12
N GLY A 124 11.04 4.88 -17.88
CA GLY A 124 11.91 3.75 -17.57
C GLY A 124 11.25 2.41 -17.27
N ALA A 125 9.95 2.27 -17.50
CA ALA A 125 9.28 0.98 -17.46
C ALA A 125 9.69 0.11 -18.67
N ASP A 126 10.12 -1.13 -18.42
CA ASP A 126 10.42 -2.12 -19.46
C ASP A 126 9.13 -2.80 -19.96
N LYS A 127 8.17 -3.03 -19.04
CA LYS A 127 6.87 -3.62 -19.33
C LYS A 127 5.75 -2.76 -18.76
N VAL A 128 4.71 -2.50 -19.54
CA VAL A 128 3.51 -1.79 -19.08
C VAL A 128 2.31 -2.72 -19.20
N TYR A 129 1.75 -3.13 -18.06
CA TYR A 129 0.49 -3.85 -17.99
C TYR A 129 -0.65 -2.85 -18.05
N LEU A 130 -1.33 -2.82 -19.17
CA LEU A 130 -2.46 -1.93 -19.42
C LEU A 130 -3.77 -2.68 -19.18
N VAL A 131 -4.59 -2.15 -18.28
CA VAL A 131 -5.99 -2.52 -18.13
C VAL A 131 -6.83 -1.35 -18.59
N ASP A 132 -7.56 -1.53 -19.68
CA ASP A 132 -8.53 -0.57 -20.22
C ASP A 132 -9.93 -1.20 -20.16
N ASP A 133 -10.76 -0.75 -19.23
CA ASP A 133 -12.15 -1.22 -19.07
C ASP A 133 -13.07 -0.04 -18.71
N GLU A 134 -14.16 0.13 -19.45
CA GLU A 134 -15.17 1.17 -19.23
C GLU A 134 -15.77 1.12 -17.81
N ARG A 135 -15.77 -0.07 -17.18
CA ARG A 135 -16.31 -0.27 -15.83
C ARG A 135 -15.46 0.41 -14.74
N LEU A 136 -14.30 0.96 -15.09
CA LEU A 136 -13.34 1.61 -14.19
C LEU A 136 -13.51 3.13 -14.10
N VAL A 137 -14.35 3.76 -14.93
CA VAL A 137 -14.54 5.24 -14.93
C VAL A 137 -15.05 5.76 -13.58
N ASP A 138 -16.05 5.11 -13.00
CA ASP A 138 -16.63 5.44 -11.67
C ASP A 138 -16.44 4.28 -10.68
N ALA A 139 -15.30 3.62 -10.76
CA ALA A 139 -15.05 2.41 -9.97
C ALA A 139 -14.75 2.73 -8.49
N ASP A 140 -15.34 1.94 -7.60
CA ASP A 140 -14.91 1.84 -6.20
C ASP A 140 -13.47 1.26 -6.12
N ASP A 141 -12.77 1.58 -5.04
CA ASP A 141 -11.45 1.07 -4.68
C ASP A 141 -11.35 -0.47 -4.79
N ARG A 142 -12.47 -1.15 -4.56
CA ARG A 142 -12.59 -2.61 -4.65
C ARG A 142 -12.40 -3.16 -6.06
N ARG A 143 -12.88 -2.42 -7.08
CA ARG A 143 -12.72 -2.77 -8.49
C ARG A 143 -11.29 -2.53 -8.94
N PHE A 144 -10.70 -1.39 -8.57
CA PHE A 144 -9.28 -1.14 -8.79
C PHE A 144 -8.39 -2.19 -8.14
N ALA A 145 -8.66 -2.55 -6.88
CA ALA A 145 -7.91 -3.61 -6.20
C ALA A 145 -8.12 -5.01 -6.82
N ALA A 146 -9.26 -5.27 -7.48
CA ALA A 146 -9.47 -6.51 -8.22
C ALA A 146 -8.69 -6.53 -9.54
N ALA A 147 -8.73 -5.43 -10.30
CA ALA A 147 -7.96 -5.24 -11.52
C ALA A 147 -6.45 -5.41 -11.27
N LEU A 148 -5.93 -4.71 -10.26
CA LEU A 148 -4.52 -4.80 -9.87
C LEU A 148 -4.13 -6.19 -9.37
N PHE A 149 -5.06 -6.91 -8.73
CA PHE A 149 -4.82 -8.29 -8.30
C PHE A 149 -4.63 -9.22 -9.50
N ASP A 150 -5.47 -9.10 -10.53
CA ASP A 150 -5.35 -9.92 -11.74
C ASP A 150 -4.04 -9.62 -12.49
N VAL A 151 -3.63 -8.35 -12.56
CA VAL A 151 -2.34 -7.93 -13.11
C VAL A 151 -1.19 -8.52 -12.29
N ALA A 152 -1.22 -8.37 -10.95
CA ALA A 152 -0.19 -8.89 -10.07
C ALA A 152 -0.07 -10.42 -10.13
N ARG A 153 -1.17 -11.16 -10.30
CA ARG A 153 -1.14 -12.63 -10.48
C ARG A 153 -0.55 -13.06 -11.81
N ARG A 154 -0.71 -12.28 -12.89
CA ARG A 154 -0.12 -12.59 -14.20
C ARG A 154 1.37 -12.26 -14.23
N ALA A 155 1.74 -11.12 -13.66
CA ALA A 155 3.12 -10.63 -13.66
C ALA A 155 4.00 -11.32 -12.60
N MET A 156 3.42 -11.80 -11.50
CA MET A 156 4.12 -12.38 -10.34
C MET A 156 5.36 -11.55 -9.93
N PRO A 157 5.20 -10.25 -9.59
CA PRO A 157 6.34 -9.40 -9.26
C PRO A 157 6.93 -9.75 -7.90
N GLU A 158 8.23 -9.53 -7.72
CA GLU A 158 8.91 -9.70 -6.43
C GLU A 158 8.60 -8.53 -5.48
N ILE A 159 8.50 -7.32 -6.04
CA ILE A 159 8.25 -6.06 -5.31
C ILE A 159 7.11 -5.30 -5.98
N ILE A 160 6.20 -4.73 -5.19
CA ILE A 160 5.19 -3.77 -5.67
C ILE A 160 5.36 -2.44 -4.93
N LEU A 161 5.48 -1.35 -5.69
CA LEU A 161 5.56 0.01 -5.20
C LEU A 161 4.34 0.81 -5.65
N ALA A 162 3.80 1.64 -4.75
CA ALA A 162 2.68 2.53 -5.04
C ALA A 162 2.82 3.88 -4.34
N GLY A 163 2.06 4.88 -4.78
CA GLY A 163 2.05 6.19 -4.16
C GLY A 163 1.37 6.14 -2.79
N ALA A 164 1.86 6.92 -1.83
CA ALA A 164 1.18 7.14 -0.56
C ALA A 164 0.15 8.29 -0.67
N THR A 165 -0.54 8.41 -1.80
CA THR A 165 -1.63 9.37 -2.03
C THR A 165 -2.93 8.90 -1.37
N SER A 166 -3.98 9.72 -1.40
CA SER A 166 -5.31 9.33 -0.92
C SER A 166 -5.83 8.06 -1.62
N TRP A 167 -5.62 7.97 -2.94
CA TRP A 167 -6.01 6.80 -3.72
C TRP A 167 -5.14 5.59 -3.40
N GLY A 168 -3.80 5.72 -3.44
CA GLY A 168 -2.88 4.62 -3.17
C GLY A 168 -3.05 4.06 -1.75
N ARG A 169 -3.25 4.92 -0.75
CA ARG A 169 -3.54 4.52 0.65
C ARG A 169 -4.88 3.81 0.80
N SER A 170 -5.82 3.98 -0.14
CA SER A 170 -7.10 3.26 -0.11
C SER A 170 -7.02 1.92 -0.86
N VAL A 171 -6.46 1.91 -2.07
CA VAL A 171 -6.48 0.74 -2.96
C VAL A 171 -5.43 -0.30 -2.57
N VAL A 172 -4.20 0.13 -2.24
CA VAL A 172 -3.05 -0.77 -2.05
C VAL A 172 -3.19 -1.69 -0.83
N PRO A 173 -3.74 -1.25 0.33
CA PRO A 173 -4.01 -2.16 1.44
C PRO A 173 -5.00 -3.26 1.08
N ARG A 174 -6.02 -2.95 0.26
CA ARG A 174 -6.99 -3.94 -0.22
C ARG A 174 -6.32 -4.98 -1.12
N LEU A 175 -5.38 -4.54 -1.97
CA LEU A 175 -4.56 -5.42 -2.79
C LEU A 175 -3.66 -6.34 -1.92
N ALA A 176 -2.99 -5.78 -0.90
CA ALA A 176 -2.12 -6.54 -0.01
C ALA A 176 -2.86 -7.66 0.73
N VAL A 177 -4.09 -7.40 1.18
CA VAL A 177 -4.95 -8.42 1.81
C VAL A 177 -5.31 -9.52 0.82
N LYS A 178 -5.66 -9.17 -0.43
CA LYS A 178 -5.98 -10.18 -1.47
C LYS A 178 -4.78 -11.04 -1.86
N LEU A 179 -3.58 -10.46 -1.88
CA LEU A 179 -2.32 -11.16 -2.15
C LEU A 179 -1.76 -11.89 -0.92
N GLU A 180 -2.41 -11.77 0.24
CA GLU A 180 -1.95 -12.30 1.52
C GLU A 180 -0.50 -11.93 1.85
N THR A 181 -0.12 -10.66 1.62
CA THR A 181 1.26 -10.19 1.80
C THR A 181 1.35 -8.96 2.71
N GLY A 182 2.57 -8.65 3.16
CA GLY A 182 2.89 -7.48 3.97
C GLY A 182 2.94 -6.19 3.15
N LEU A 183 2.45 -5.11 3.75
CA LEU A 183 2.50 -3.75 3.19
C LEU A 183 3.10 -2.78 4.20
N THR A 184 4.17 -2.09 3.80
CA THR A 184 4.70 -0.97 4.59
C THR A 184 4.20 0.36 4.04
N ALA A 185 3.59 1.15 4.90
CA ALA A 185 2.98 2.41 4.53
C ALA A 185 3.93 3.60 4.68
N ASP A 186 3.87 4.53 3.73
CA ASP A 186 4.51 5.86 3.78
C ASP A 186 6.03 5.81 3.96
N CYS A 187 6.68 4.95 3.18
CA CYS A 187 8.13 4.79 3.16
C CYS A 187 8.82 6.06 2.66
N THR A 188 9.93 6.39 3.31
CA THR A 188 10.84 7.47 2.92
C THR A 188 12.16 6.94 2.37
N GLY A 189 12.50 5.69 2.67
CA GLY A 189 13.70 5.02 2.17
C GLY A 189 13.38 3.62 1.69
N LEU A 190 13.96 3.25 0.55
CA LEU A 190 13.87 1.92 -0.04
C LEU A 190 15.26 1.49 -0.48
N GLU A 191 15.76 0.42 0.13
CA GLU A 191 17.06 -0.18 -0.19
C GLU A 191 16.90 -1.70 -0.31
N ILE A 192 17.87 -2.36 -0.93
CA ILE A 192 17.83 -3.80 -1.13
C ILE A 192 19.02 -4.42 -0.40
N ASP A 193 18.72 -5.39 0.45
CA ASP A 193 19.72 -6.29 0.98
C ASP A 193 20.02 -7.35 -0.10
N ILE A 194 21.19 -7.24 -0.74
CA ILE A 194 21.63 -8.10 -1.85
C ILE A 194 21.78 -9.56 -1.38
N ASP A 195 22.25 -9.78 -0.16
CA ASP A 195 22.53 -11.11 0.37
C ASP A 195 21.25 -11.90 0.60
N LYS A 196 20.20 -11.22 1.08
CA LYS A 196 18.89 -11.83 1.38
C LYS A 196 17.84 -11.61 0.30
N ARG A 197 18.12 -10.77 -0.68
CA ARG A 197 17.18 -10.33 -1.73
C ARG A 197 15.88 -9.78 -1.12
N LEU A 198 16.01 -8.98 -0.06
CA LEU A 198 14.89 -8.39 0.68
C LEU A 198 14.87 -6.87 0.52
N LEU A 199 13.67 -6.31 0.44
CA LEU A 199 13.45 -4.88 0.40
C LEU A 199 13.46 -4.34 1.84
N LEU A 200 14.43 -3.48 2.12
CA LEU A 200 14.53 -2.70 3.34
C LEU A 200 13.63 -1.47 3.20
N GLN A 201 12.52 -1.46 3.94
CA GLN A 201 11.49 -0.43 3.84
C GLN A 201 11.59 0.48 5.06
N THR A 202 12.22 1.64 4.90
CA THR A 202 12.39 2.61 5.97
C THR A 202 11.24 3.61 5.98
N ARG A 203 10.53 3.68 7.11
CA ARG A 203 9.45 4.65 7.32
C ARG A 203 9.54 5.35 8.68
N PRO A 204 9.08 6.61 8.77
CA PRO A 204 8.84 7.26 10.04
C PRO A 204 7.60 6.70 10.74
N ALA A 205 7.72 6.40 12.02
CA ALA A 205 6.64 6.06 12.94
C ALA A 205 6.56 7.09 14.09
N PHE A 206 5.46 7.09 14.83
CA PHE A 206 5.24 7.99 15.98
C PHE A 206 5.47 9.47 15.66
N GLY A 207 4.80 9.97 14.61
CA GLY A 207 4.88 11.38 14.21
C GLY A 207 6.23 11.81 13.63
N GLY A 208 7.09 10.86 13.23
CA GLY A 208 8.42 11.15 12.68
C GLY A 208 9.58 10.96 13.65
N ASN A 209 9.30 10.65 14.92
CA ASN A 209 10.35 10.54 15.95
C ASN A 209 11.13 9.23 15.89
N ILE A 210 10.54 8.17 15.32
CA ILE A 210 11.17 6.86 15.23
C ILE A 210 11.27 6.47 13.76
N MET A 211 12.48 6.18 13.31
CA MET A 211 12.70 5.58 11.99
C MET A 211 12.74 4.07 12.15
N ALA A 212 11.83 3.36 11.48
CA ALA A 212 11.77 1.91 11.51
C ALA A 212 12.04 1.37 10.11
N THR A 213 12.98 0.44 10.01
CA THR A 213 13.20 -0.37 8.81
C THR A 213 12.46 -1.68 8.97
N ILE A 214 11.48 -1.91 8.10
CA ILE A 214 10.61 -3.08 8.11
C ILE A 214 10.99 -3.96 6.92
N ILE A 215 10.97 -5.27 7.14
CA ILE A 215 11.26 -6.28 6.12
C ILE A 215 10.13 -7.31 6.09
N CYS A 216 9.87 -7.86 4.91
CA CYS A 216 8.87 -8.92 4.72
C CYS A 216 9.57 -10.20 4.19
N PRO A 217 10.11 -11.06 5.08
CA PRO A 217 10.89 -12.21 4.65
C PRO A 217 10.03 -13.34 4.07
N ASN A 218 8.84 -13.57 4.63
CA ASN A 218 8.07 -14.80 4.39
C ASN A 218 6.91 -14.64 3.37
N SER A 219 6.75 -13.45 2.78
CA SER A 219 5.64 -13.17 1.86
C SER A 219 6.12 -12.45 0.60
N ARG A 220 5.45 -12.73 -0.52
CA ARG A 220 5.61 -12.05 -1.81
C ARG A 220 4.23 -11.71 -2.39
N PRO A 221 4.12 -10.65 -3.18
CA PRO A 221 5.12 -9.60 -3.43
C PRO A 221 5.42 -8.76 -2.17
N GLN A 222 6.64 -8.22 -2.07
CA GLN A 222 6.97 -7.25 -1.03
C GLN A 222 6.35 -5.90 -1.41
N MET A 223 5.42 -5.37 -0.61
CA MET A 223 4.70 -4.15 -0.97
C MET A 223 5.10 -2.96 -0.12
N ALA A 224 5.25 -1.78 -0.75
CA ALA A 224 5.44 -0.52 -0.06
C ALA A 224 4.65 0.62 -0.73
N THR A 225 4.07 1.51 0.08
CA THR A 225 3.67 2.83 -0.41
C THR A 225 4.75 3.86 -0.11
N VAL A 226 5.05 4.73 -1.06
CA VAL A 226 6.15 5.72 -0.94
C VAL A 226 5.57 7.11 -0.82
N ARG A 227 6.13 7.90 0.09
CA ARG A 227 5.73 9.29 0.30
C ARG A 227 6.07 10.14 -0.93
N HIS A 228 5.12 10.97 -1.33
CA HIS A 228 5.28 11.93 -2.42
C HIS A 228 6.43 12.92 -2.16
N LYS A 229 7.15 13.34 -3.22
CA LYS A 229 8.31 14.28 -3.21
C LYS A 229 9.55 13.79 -2.50
N VAL A 230 9.64 12.49 -2.16
CA VAL A 230 10.84 11.92 -1.53
C VAL A 230 11.83 11.40 -2.56
N MET A 231 11.33 10.79 -3.64
CA MET A 231 12.17 10.20 -4.68
C MET A 231 12.32 11.17 -5.85
N LYS A 232 13.42 11.04 -6.60
CA LYS A 232 13.67 11.88 -7.78
C LYS A 232 13.16 11.16 -9.03
N PRO A 233 12.40 11.83 -9.90
CA PRO A 233 12.02 11.25 -11.18
C PRO A 233 13.25 11.11 -12.08
N ILE A 234 13.26 10.07 -12.91
CA ILE A 234 14.25 9.91 -13.97
C ILE A 234 13.91 10.85 -15.14
N GLY A 235 14.93 11.35 -15.83
CA GLY A 235 14.73 12.16 -17.04
C GLY A 235 14.07 11.34 -18.15
N ARG A 236 13.09 11.93 -18.82
CA ARG A 236 12.39 11.32 -19.95
C ARG A 236 13.37 10.93 -21.05
N ASP A 237 13.41 9.64 -21.40
CA ASP A 237 14.25 9.11 -22.48
C ASP A 237 13.37 8.45 -23.55
N THR A 238 13.26 9.12 -24.71
CA THR A 238 12.46 8.64 -25.84
C THR A 238 13.12 7.52 -26.64
N SER A 239 14.38 7.16 -26.34
CA SER A 239 15.08 6.06 -26.99
C SER A 239 14.68 4.69 -26.42
N ARG A 240 14.05 4.67 -25.25
CA ARG A 240 13.60 3.44 -24.59
C ARG A 240 12.44 2.79 -25.33
N ARG A 241 12.50 1.46 -25.42
CA ARG A 241 11.43 0.62 -25.97
C ARG A 241 10.99 -0.35 -24.88
N GLY A 242 9.69 -0.38 -24.63
CA GLY A 242 9.06 -1.29 -23.68
C GLY A 242 7.97 -2.12 -24.35
N GLU A 243 7.52 -3.15 -23.65
CA GLU A 243 6.41 -4.01 -24.07
C GLU A 243 5.11 -3.58 -23.39
N ILE A 244 4.07 -3.31 -24.18
CA ILE A 244 2.73 -3.02 -23.65
C ILE A 244 1.91 -4.31 -23.67
N ILE A 245 1.55 -4.80 -22.49
CA ILE A 245 0.77 -6.02 -22.30
C ILE A 245 -0.65 -5.63 -21.89
N LYS A 246 -1.62 -5.80 -22.80
CA LYS A 246 -3.02 -5.58 -22.48
C LYS A 246 -3.57 -6.75 -21.65
N VAL A 247 -4.22 -6.42 -20.54
CA VAL A 247 -4.77 -7.38 -19.59
C VAL A 247 -6.28 -7.22 -19.53
N ASP A 248 -6.99 -8.17 -20.15
CA ASP A 248 -8.45 -8.25 -20.03
C ASP A 248 -8.88 -8.79 -18.66
N ILE A 249 -9.83 -8.12 -18.02
CA ILE A 249 -10.39 -8.53 -16.73
C ILE A 249 -11.70 -9.27 -16.94
N GLU A 250 -11.73 -10.54 -16.54
CA GLU A 250 -12.93 -11.36 -16.69
C GLU A 250 -13.97 -11.10 -15.60
N LYS A 251 -13.54 -10.80 -14.37
CA LYS A 251 -14.43 -10.70 -13.20
C LYS A 251 -14.12 -9.48 -12.34
N LEU A 252 -15.00 -8.48 -12.43
CA LEU A 252 -15.01 -7.35 -11.51
C LEU A 252 -16.10 -7.52 -10.44
N PRO A 253 -15.83 -7.18 -9.18
CA PRO A 253 -16.86 -7.16 -8.15
C PRO A 253 -17.95 -6.11 -8.46
N GLU A 254 -19.16 -6.35 -7.95
CA GLU A 254 -20.27 -5.39 -8.03
C GLU A 254 -19.86 -4.02 -7.45
N ASN A 255 -20.27 -2.94 -8.13
CA ASN A 255 -20.07 -1.60 -7.60
C ASN A 255 -21.04 -1.41 -6.44
N ARG A 256 -20.53 -1.05 -5.26
CA ARG A 256 -21.38 -0.67 -4.12
C ARG A 256 -21.33 0.83 -3.83
N VAL A 257 -20.36 1.52 -4.40
CA VAL A 257 -20.17 2.96 -4.26
C VAL A 257 -20.50 3.59 -5.60
N HIS A 258 -21.32 4.64 -5.57
CA HIS A 258 -21.65 5.44 -6.73
C HIS A 258 -21.25 6.87 -6.45
N ILE A 259 -20.44 7.45 -7.33
CA ILE A 259 -20.07 8.86 -7.25
C ILE A 259 -21.31 9.66 -7.69
N ILE A 260 -21.94 10.34 -6.73
CA ILE A 260 -23.15 11.14 -7.00
C ILE A 260 -22.76 12.50 -7.58
N ARG A 261 -21.67 13.07 -7.05
CA ARG A 261 -21.16 14.37 -7.44
C ARG A 261 -19.70 14.46 -7.04
N GLU A 262 -18.88 14.88 -7.98
CA GLU A 262 -17.55 15.38 -7.70
C GLU A 262 -17.62 16.90 -7.62
N ILE A 263 -17.11 17.48 -6.54
CA ILE A 263 -17.06 18.93 -6.36
C ILE A 263 -15.59 19.30 -6.48
N GLU A 264 -15.23 19.89 -7.62
CA GLU A 264 -13.96 20.59 -7.74
C GLU A 264 -14.11 21.93 -7.02
N GLU A 265 -13.35 22.10 -5.94
CA GLU A 265 -13.06 23.44 -5.45
C GLU A 265 -12.13 24.07 -6.49
N LEU A 266 -12.72 24.88 -7.38
CA LEU A 266 -11.99 25.83 -8.23
C LEU A 266 -11.39 26.90 -7.30
N ASP A 267 -10.35 26.53 -6.57
CA ASP A 267 -9.49 27.52 -5.98
C ASP A 267 -8.67 28.12 -7.14
N GLU A 268 -8.91 29.39 -7.45
CA GLU A 268 -8.00 30.23 -8.26
C GLU A 268 -6.60 30.35 -7.60
N VAL A 269 -6.40 29.69 -6.45
CA VAL A 269 -5.18 29.64 -5.66
C VAL A 269 -4.47 28.33 -5.95
N LEU A 270 -3.16 28.42 -6.25
CA LEU A 270 -2.25 27.30 -6.39
C LEU A 270 -2.54 26.21 -5.34
N ASN A 271 -2.71 24.97 -5.79
CA ASN A 271 -2.86 23.83 -4.89
C ASN A 271 -1.64 23.79 -3.94
N ILE A 272 -1.89 23.92 -2.63
CA ILE A 272 -0.85 23.95 -1.60
C ILE A 272 0.04 22.70 -1.68
N ALA A 273 -0.51 21.58 -2.14
CA ALA A 273 0.24 20.33 -2.32
C ALA A 273 1.35 20.45 -3.39
N ASP A 274 1.12 21.25 -4.43
CA ASP A 274 2.03 21.41 -5.57
C ASP A 274 2.98 22.59 -5.41
N ALA A 275 2.68 23.51 -4.49
CA ALA A 275 3.49 24.70 -4.26
C ALA A 275 4.88 24.40 -3.66
N ASP A 276 5.92 24.97 -4.26
CA ASP A 276 7.30 24.88 -3.75
C ASP A 276 7.50 25.72 -2.47
N LYS A 277 6.68 26.75 -2.29
CA LYS A 277 6.70 27.68 -1.16
C LYS A 277 5.26 27.89 -0.69
N VAL A 278 5.06 27.89 0.62
CA VAL A 278 3.75 28.09 1.24
C VAL A 278 3.84 29.21 2.25
N VAL A 279 2.95 30.19 2.15
CA VAL A 279 2.81 31.27 3.14
C VAL A 279 1.59 31.00 4.01
N SER A 280 1.82 30.54 5.24
CA SER A 280 0.74 30.17 6.15
C SER A 280 0.33 31.33 7.08
N GLY A 281 -0.97 31.63 7.10
CA GLY A 281 -1.61 32.54 8.06
C GLY A 281 -2.40 31.77 9.11
N GLY A 282 -2.08 31.98 10.40
CA GLY A 282 -2.78 31.36 11.52
C GLY A 282 -3.66 32.32 12.32
N ARG A 283 -4.02 31.91 13.54
CA ARG A 283 -4.84 32.72 14.48
C ARG A 283 -4.24 34.11 14.78
N GLY A 284 -2.91 34.26 14.66
CA GLY A 284 -2.21 35.52 14.90
C GLY A 284 -2.51 36.65 13.91
N VAL A 285 -3.17 36.35 12.78
CA VAL A 285 -3.55 37.33 11.75
C VAL A 285 -4.73 38.21 12.20
N GLY A 286 -5.52 37.74 13.17
CA GLY A 286 -6.57 38.50 13.84
C GLY A 286 -7.86 38.64 13.02
N SER A 287 -7.79 39.20 11.81
CA SER A 287 -8.96 39.49 10.96
C SER A 287 -8.80 38.88 9.56
N LYS A 288 -9.94 38.61 8.89
CA LYS A 288 -9.98 38.14 7.49
C LYS A 288 -9.37 39.16 6.52
N GLU A 289 -9.39 40.44 6.87
CA GLU A 289 -8.84 41.51 6.04
C GLU A 289 -7.31 41.48 5.99
N ASN A 290 -6.67 41.10 7.10
CA ASN A 290 -5.21 40.98 7.18
C ASN A 290 -4.66 39.78 6.37
N PHE A 291 -5.51 38.81 6.00
CA PHE A 291 -5.11 37.75 5.08
C PHE A 291 -4.76 38.29 3.68
N ARG A 292 -5.26 39.47 3.28
CA ARG A 292 -4.84 40.09 2.01
C ARG A 292 -3.34 40.33 1.93
N LEU A 293 -2.71 40.74 3.03
CA LEU A 293 -1.25 40.94 3.07
C LEU A 293 -0.48 39.63 2.86
N ILE A 294 -1.06 38.51 3.31
CA ILE A 294 -0.49 37.18 3.14
C ILE A 294 -0.62 36.74 1.68
N PHE A 295 -1.78 36.98 1.06
CA PHE A 295 -1.98 36.70 -0.35
C PHE A 295 -1.10 37.57 -1.26
N GLU A 296 -0.99 38.87 -0.99
CA GLU A 296 -0.09 39.78 -1.73
C GLU A 296 1.38 39.35 -1.61
N PHE A 297 1.79 38.92 -0.41
CA PHE A 297 3.13 38.38 -0.22
C PHE A 297 3.32 37.06 -0.97
N ALA A 298 2.35 36.14 -0.92
CA ALA A 298 2.38 34.87 -1.62
C ALA A 298 2.51 35.06 -3.14
N GLU A 299 1.71 35.95 -3.73
CA GLU A 299 1.80 36.32 -5.14
C GLU A 299 3.19 36.88 -5.51
N SER A 300 3.77 37.73 -4.65
CA SER A 300 5.07 38.35 -4.93
C SER A 300 6.24 37.36 -5.01
N ILE A 301 6.14 36.22 -4.31
CA ILE A 301 7.18 35.19 -4.27
C ILE A 301 6.82 33.92 -5.06
N GLY A 302 5.66 33.92 -5.72
CA GLY A 302 5.09 32.76 -6.42
C GLY A 302 4.83 31.57 -5.48
N ALA A 303 4.40 31.84 -4.26
CA ALA A 303 4.01 30.84 -3.27
C ALA A 303 2.47 30.67 -3.24
N ALA A 304 2.02 29.55 -2.70
CA ALA A 304 0.62 29.34 -2.34
C ALA A 304 0.31 29.85 -0.92
#